data_AF-A0A1F4EUI5-F1
#
_entry.id   AF-A0A1F4EUI5-F1
#
_cell.length_a   1.000
_cell.length_b   1.000
_cell.length_c   1.000
_cell.angle_alpha   90.00
_cell.angle_beta   90.00
_cell.angle_gamma   90.00
#
_symmetry.space_group_name_H-M   'P 1'
#
loop_
_entity.id
_entity.type
_entity.pdbx_description
1 polymer ?
#
loop_
_entity_poly.entity_id
_entity_poly.type
_entity_poly.pdbx_seq_one_letter_code
_entity_poly.pdbx_strand_id
1 'polypeptide(L)'
;MFRAYWDWEKRTRETDRRWLMLQCYKEVWGSGLAPLDKGIFLAPAQQLVAAFPKIDIEIDRHEVLDIAEGLWAEFLHYCAFADAHDALAAPGEPKLNPHAIKAGWKEDLVLTELRFAHKRENAKLGERATRFTEGGYCTLFSEGMKLAGRGDGPHGRANRLIAEACAKVYDDEFGHMLKGIVGLDAEGLGAAEWHRLEEMSLEQLSARISMRNAQFSYPLQGGRLERALAGRLAPLAFDYARAEEKLAA
;
A
#
# COMPACT_ATOMS: atom_id res chain seq x y z
N MET A 1 -12.40 -6.89 -1.50
CA MET A 1 -12.62 -5.82 -2.49
C MET A 1 -12.01 -6.19 -3.84
N PHE A 2 -10.70 -6.49 -3.94
CA PHE A 2 -10.03 -6.79 -5.22
C PHE A 2 -10.72 -7.85 -6.09
N ARG A 3 -11.03 -9.04 -5.53
CA ARG A 3 -11.83 -10.07 -6.21
C ARG A 3 -13.15 -9.55 -6.77
N ALA A 4 -13.85 -8.74 -5.96
CA ALA A 4 -15.14 -8.18 -6.37
C ALA A 4 -14.96 -7.21 -7.55
N TYR A 5 -13.85 -6.48 -7.63
CA TYR A 5 -13.53 -5.63 -8.78
C TYR A 5 -13.16 -6.43 -10.03
N TRP A 6 -12.33 -7.47 -9.89
CA TRP A 6 -11.90 -8.30 -11.03
C TRP A 6 -13.06 -8.97 -11.76
N ASP A 7 -14.12 -9.30 -11.03
CA ASP A 7 -15.35 -9.93 -11.52
C ASP A 7 -16.50 -8.93 -11.70
N TRP A 8 -16.25 -7.63 -11.57
CA TRP A 8 -17.28 -6.61 -11.63
C TRP A 8 -17.74 -6.37 -13.06
N GLU A 9 -19.04 -6.49 -13.31
CA GLU A 9 -19.65 -6.26 -14.64
C GLU A 9 -19.39 -4.85 -15.20
N LYS A 10 -19.12 -3.87 -14.33
CA LYS A 10 -18.82 -2.48 -14.71
C LYS A 10 -17.32 -2.21 -14.81
N ARG A 11 -16.48 -3.24 -14.73
CA ARG A 11 -15.05 -3.10 -14.97
C ARG A 11 -14.84 -2.69 -16.43
N THR A 12 -14.14 -1.59 -16.63
CA THR A 12 -13.72 -1.08 -17.94
C THR A 12 -12.24 -0.69 -17.91
N ARG A 13 -11.68 -0.41 -19.10
CA ARG A 13 -10.33 0.17 -19.25
C ARG A 13 -10.15 1.44 -18.42
N GLU A 14 -11.17 2.29 -18.36
CA GLU A 14 -11.16 3.54 -17.61
C GLU A 14 -11.12 3.28 -16.11
N THR A 15 -11.88 2.29 -15.62
CA THR A 15 -11.79 1.88 -14.21
C THR A 15 -10.43 1.26 -13.88
N ASP A 16 -9.84 0.49 -14.81
CA ASP A 16 -8.51 -0.13 -14.62
C ASP A 16 -7.43 0.96 -14.54
N ARG A 17 -7.44 1.90 -15.51
CA ARG A 17 -6.55 3.06 -15.50
C ARG A 17 -6.74 3.91 -14.24
N ARG A 18 -7.97 4.13 -13.79
CA ARG A 18 -8.22 4.92 -12.58
C ARG A 18 -7.56 4.29 -11.35
N TRP A 19 -7.78 3.00 -11.07
CA TRP A 19 -7.23 2.43 -9.84
C TRP A 19 -5.70 2.33 -9.91
N LEU A 20 -5.13 2.05 -11.09
CA LEU A 20 -3.68 2.03 -11.33
C LEU A 20 -3.06 3.41 -11.10
N MET A 21 -3.70 4.46 -11.63
CA MET A 21 -3.30 5.85 -11.38
C MET A 21 -3.29 6.16 -9.88
N LEU A 22 -4.34 5.78 -9.15
CA LEU A 22 -4.41 5.98 -7.70
C LEU A 22 -3.45 5.07 -6.92
N GLN A 23 -3.05 3.92 -7.47
CA GLN A 23 -1.98 3.11 -6.90
C GLN A 23 -0.63 3.80 -7.11
N CYS A 24 -0.37 4.41 -8.25
CA CYS A 24 0.84 5.21 -8.46
C CYS A 24 0.91 6.41 -7.52
N TYR A 25 -0.23 7.01 -7.13
CA TYR A 25 -0.25 8.02 -6.07
C TYR A 25 0.29 7.43 -4.76
N LYS A 26 -0.12 6.21 -4.41
CA LYS A 26 0.33 5.51 -3.21
C LYS A 26 1.84 5.29 -3.22
N GLU A 27 2.41 4.87 -4.36
CA GLU A 27 3.85 4.58 -4.47
C GLU A 27 4.75 5.82 -4.57
N VAL A 28 4.18 7.02 -4.72
CA VAL A 28 4.95 8.28 -4.82
C VAL A 28 4.70 9.20 -3.64
N TRP A 29 3.44 9.37 -3.25
CA TRP A 29 3.02 10.32 -2.23
C TRP A 29 2.71 9.64 -0.88
N GLY A 30 2.34 8.36 -0.90
CA GLY A 30 1.94 7.62 0.30
C GLY A 30 0.61 8.11 0.91
N SER A 31 0.21 7.50 2.03
CA SER A 31 -0.95 7.97 2.83
C SER A 31 -0.58 8.00 4.30
N GLY A 32 -0.09 9.15 4.77
CA GLY A 32 0.36 9.32 6.15
C GLY A 32 1.68 8.60 6.49
N LEU A 33 2.45 8.17 5.49
CA LEU A 33 3.77 7.54 5.67
C LEU A 33 4.92 8.55 5.63
N ALA A 34 4.75 9.62 4.86
CA ALA A 34 5.71 10.70 4.70
C ALA A 34 5.00 12.05 4.72
N PRO A 35 5.73 13.17 4.90
CA PRO A 35 5.16 14.50 4.73
C PRO A 35 4.49 14.65 3.36
N LEU A 36 3.27 15.21 3.33
CA LEU A 36 2.42 15.27 2.13
C LEU A 36 3.04 16.03 0.96
N ASP A 37 3.89 17.01 1.26
CA ASP A 37 4.57 17.81 0.26
C ASP A 37 5.71 17.05 -0.43
N LYS A 38 6.28 16.05 0.25
CA LYS A 38 7.47 15.29 -0.17
C LYS A 38 7.17 13.87 -0.66
N GLY A 39 6.16 13.21 -0.09
CA GLY A 39 5.84 11.83 -0.42
C GLY A 39 6.93 10.84 -0.05
N ILE A 40 6.78 9.59 -0.48
CA ILE A 40 7.67 8.47 -0.16
C ILE A 40 8.88 8.38 -1.11
N PHE A 41 9.00 9.30 -2.07
CA PHE A 41 10.20 9.44 -2.90
C PHE A 41 11.12 10.58 -2.41
N LEU A 42 10.63 11.82 -2.34
CA LEU A 42 11.49 12.96 -2.02
C LEU A 42 11.91 12.97 -0.54
N ALA A 43 11.06 12.47 0.37
CA ALA A 43 11.42 12.43 1.79
C ALA A 43 12.62 11.50 2.06
N PRO A 44 12.65 10.23 1.62
CA PRO A 44 13.85 9.39 1.77
C PRO A 44 15.08 9.95 1.06
N ALA A 45 14.93 10.55 -0.13
CA ALA A 45 16.06 11.18 -0.82
C ALA A 45 16.70 12.30 0.02
N GLN A 46 15.89 13.13 0.67
CA GLN A 46 16.39 14.17 1.59
C GLN A 46 17.01 13.57 2.86
N GLN A 47 16.46 12.45 3.35
CA GLN A 47 17.05 11.73 4.49
C GLN A 47 18.44 11.19 4.16
N LEU A 48 18.65 10.62 2.97
CA LEU A 48 19.97 10.17 2.51
C LEU A 48 20.99 11.31 2.51
N VAL A 49 20.61 12.48 1.98
CA VAL A 49 21.49 13.66 1.96
C VAL A 49 21.85 14.11 3.38
N ALA A 50 20.89 14.10 4.30
CA ALA A 50 21.11 14.50 5.69
C ALA A 50 21.92 13.47 6.49
N ALA A 51 21.76 12.18 6.16
CA ALA A 51 22.43 11.07 6.81
C ALA A 51 23.90 10.93 6.39
N PHE A 52 24.24 11.27 5.14
CA PHE A 52 25.57 11.09 4.59
C PHE A 52 26.74 11.60 5.46
N PRO A 53 26.74 12.84 6.00
CA PRO A 53 27.85 13.32 6.84
C PRO A 53 27.95 12.64 8.22
N LYS A 54 27.00 11.78 8.58
CA LYS A 54 26.89 11.13 9.90
C LYS A 54 27.26 9.65 9.88
N ILE A 55 27.48 9.08 8.70
CA ILE A 55 27.77 7.65 8.51
C ILE A 55 28.99 7.25 9.32
N ASP A 56 28.84 6.19 10.13
CA ASP A 56 29.85 5.65 11.04
C ASP A 56 30.40 6.65 12.09
N ILE A 57 29.70 7.77 12.28
CA ILE A 57 29.97 8.77 13.31
C ILE A 57 28.82 8.80 14.32
N GLU A 58 27.60 9.03 13.82
CA GLU A 58 26.37 9.10 14.63
C GLU A 58 25.36 7.99 14.29
N ILE A 59 25.39 7.46 13.06
CA ILE A 59 24.45 6.46 12.57
C ILE A 59 25.19 5.29 11.93
N ASP A 60 24.62 4.10 12.05
CA ASP A 60 25.18 2.92 11.39
C ASP A 60 24.95 2.99 9.88
N ARG A 61 25.95 2.55 9.10
CA ARG A 61 25.84 2.55 7.63
C ARG A 61 24.68 1.70 7.08
N HIS A 62 24.23 0.68 7.81
CA HIS A 62 23.09 -0.15 7.41
C HIS A 62 21.76 0.59 7.57
N GLU A 63 21.66 1.55 8.50
CA GLU A 63 20.50 2.45 8.56
C GLU A 63 20.38 3.30 7.30
N VAL A 64 21.52 3.74 6.74
CA VAL A 64 21.54 4.48 5.47
C VAL A 64 21.22 3.57 4.27
N LEU A 65 21.72 2.33 4.30
CA LEU A 65 21.38 1.32 3.30
C LEU A 65 19.87 1.06 3.28
N ASP A 66 19.24 0.87 4.44
CA ASP A 66 17.79 0.67 4.57
C ASP A 66 16.98 1.81 3.92
N ILE A 67 17.42 3.07 4.07
CA ILE A 67 16.74 4.23 3.44
C ILE A 67 16.89 4.15 1.91
N ALA A 68 18.08 3.80 1.42
CA ALA A 68 18.34 3.71 -0.02
C ALA A 68 17.55 2.57 -0.68
N GLU A 69 17.47 1.41 -0.03
CA GLU A 69 16.68 0.27 -0.48
C GLU A 69 15.19 0.61 -0.52
N GLY A 70 14.66 1.26 0.53
CA GLY A 70 13.28 1.73 0.55
C GLY A 70 12.97 2.70 -0.60
N LEU A 71 13.84 3.69 -0.83
CA LEU A 71 13.67 4.64 -1.95
C LEU A 71 13.64 3.92 -3.31
N TRP A 72 14.54 2.96 -3.52
CA TRP A 72 14.60 2.18 -4.74
C TRP A 72 13.34 1.33 -4.93
N ALA A 73 12.90 0.61 -3.89
CA ALA A 73 11.73 -0.26 -3.92
C ALA A 73 10.46 0.53 -4.27
N GLU A 74 10.18 1.64 -3.57
CA GLU A 74 8.98 2.43 -3.83
C GLU A 74 8.98 3.04 -5.24
N PHE A 75 10.15 3.45 -5.75
CA PHE A 75 10.23 3.95 -7.13
C PHE A 75 10.06 2.82 -8.16
N LEU A 76 10.55 1.62 -7.88
CA LEU A 76 10.28 0.43 -8.70
C LEU A 76 8.79 0.09 -8.73
N HIS A 77 8.09 0.17 -7.59
CA HIS A 77 6.65 -0.02 -7.48
C HIS A 77 5.89 0.99 -8.35
N TYR A 78 6.27 2.27 -8.26
CA TYR A 78 5.73 3.33 -9.11
C TYR A 78 5.90 2.99 -10.59
N CYS A 79 7.11 2.62 -11.04
CA CYS A 79 7.36 2.23 -12.42
C CYS A 79 6.46 1.06 -12.86
N ALA A 80 6.35 0.01 -12.04
CA ALA A 80 5.54 -1.15 -12.37
C ALA A 80 4.07 -0.80 -12.64
N PHE A 81 3.44 0.01 -11.78
CA PHE A 81 2.06 0.42 -11.95
C PHE A 81 1.86 1.52 -13.01
N ALA A 82 2.82 2.44 -13.15
CA ALA A 82 2.78 3.48 -14.19
C ALA A 82 2.90 2.86 -15.59
N ASP A 83 3.76 1.86 -15.77
CA ASP A 83 3.89 1.13 -17.03
C ASP A 83 2.60 0.38 -17.37
N ALA A 84 1.98 -0.29 -16.39
CA ALA A 84 0.70 -0.97 -16.59
C ALA A 84 -0.43 0.03 -16.95
N HIS A 85 -0.47 1.19 -16.27
CA HIS A 85 -1.39 2.27 -16.58
C HIS A 85 -1.21 2.76 -18.01
N ASP A 86 0.01 3.14 -18.38
CA ASP A 86 0.35 3.74 -19.66
C ASP A 86 0.18 2.75 -20.81
N ALA A 87 0.46 1.47 -20.58
CA ALA A 87 0.17 0.43 -21.56
C ALA A 87 -1.33 0.36 -21.88
N LEU A 88 -2.24 0.68 -20.96
CA LEU A 88 -3.69 0.73 -21.22
C LEU A 88 -4.16 2.00 -21.94
N ALA A 89 -3.26 2.92 -22.28
CA ALA A 89 -3.59 4.16 -22.97
C ALA A 89 -4.10 3.91 -24.39
N ALA A 90 -5.07 4.71 -24.81
CA ALA A 90 -5.45 4.83 -26.21
C ALA A 90 -4.43 5.72 -26.95
N PRO A 91 -4.31 5.60 -28.29
CA PRO A 91 -3.45 6.49 -29.05
C PRO A 91 -3.75 7.96 -28.77
N GLY A 92 -2.73 8.73 -28.38
CA GLY A 92 -2.84 10.15 -28.07
C GLY A 92 -3.20 10.49 -26.63
N GLU A 93 -3.56 9.52 -25.78
CA GLU A 93 -3.70 9.77 -24.34
C GLU A 93 -2.32 10.00 -23.69
N PRO A 94 -2.18 10.99 -22.80
CA PRO A 94 -0.91 11.25 -22.13
C PRO A 94 -0.54 10.12 -21.18
N LYS A 95 0.78 9.97 -20.98
CA LYS A 95 1.35 9.16 -19.90
C LYS A 95 0.94 9.70 -18.54
N LEU A 96 0.98 8.84 -17.53
CA LEU A 96 0.74 9.23 -16.16
C LEU A 96 1.75 10.29 -15.70
N ASN A 97 1.23 11.39 -15.14
CA ASN A 97 2.03 12.39 -14.45
C ASN A 97 1.77 12.30 -12.94
N PRO A 98 2.77 11.93 -12.12
CA PRO A 98 2.57 11.78 -10.67
C PRO A 98 2.23 13.11 -9.99
N HIS A 99 2.60 14.25 -10.56
CA HIS A 99 2.21 15.56 -10.03
C HIS A 99 0.73 15.88 -10.25
N ALA A 100 0.12 15.37 -11.32
CA ALA A 100 -1.28 15.62 -11.63
C ALA A 100 -2.24 14.96 -10.62
N ILE A 101 -1.73 13.97 -9.87
CA ILE A 101 -2.51 13.20 -8.89
C ILE A 101 -2.15 13.53 -7.44
N LYS A 102 -1.24 14.50 -7.20
CA LYS A 102 -0.74 14.85 -5.86
C LYS A 102 -1.83 15.23 -4.85
N ALA A 103 -2.98 15.70 -5.31
CA ALA A 103 -4.09 16.05 -4.43
C ALA A 103 -4.75 14.83 -3.74
N GLY A 104 -4.45 13.61 -4.18
CA GLY A 104 -5.07 12.40 -3.66
C GLY A 104 -6.58 12.35 -3.97
N TRP A 105 -7.32 11.57 -3.18
CA TRP A 105 -8.78 11.50 -3.25
C TRP A 105 -9.38 11.53 -1.84
N LYS A 106 -10.68 11.86 -1.75
CA LYS A 106 -11.36 12.10 -0.47
C LYS A 106 -11.09 11.04 0.59
N GLU A 107 -11.30 9.76 0.26
CA GLU A 107 -11.15 8.66 1.21
C GLU A 107 -9.68 8.40 1.58
N ASP A 108 -8.73 8.70 0.70
CA ASP A 108 -7.31 8.67 1.01
C ASP A 108 -6.91 9.79 1.99
N LEU A 109 -7.44 11.00 1.79
CA LEU A 109 -7.22 12.12 2.70
C LEU A 109 -7.79 11.84 4.10
N VAL A 110 -8.95 11.16 4.18
CA VAL A 110 -9.52 10.72 5.46
C VAL A 110 -8.60 9.72 6.17
N LEU A 111 -8.09 8.70 5.46
CA LEU A 111 -7.15 7.74 6.04
C LEU A 111 -5.84 8.41 6.47
N THR A 112 -5.35 9.35 5.66
CA THR A 112 -4.14 10.12 5.92
C THR A 112 -4.28 10.98 7.19
N GLU A 113 -5.37 11.72 7.33
CA GLU A 113 -5.62 12.54 8.51
C GLU A 113 -5.76 11.68 9.77
N LEU A 114 -6.46 10.54 9.67
CA LEU A 114 -6.58 9.58 10.77
C LEU A 114 -5.20 9.07 11.23
N ARG A 115 -4.33 8.73 10.29
CA ARG A 115 -2.95 8.30 10.60
C ARG A 115 -2.15 9.40 11.29
N PHE A 116 -2.24 10.64 10.82
CA PHE A 116 -1.59 11.76 11.49
C PHE A 116 -2.17 12.03 12.88
N ALA A 117 -3.49 11.91 13.05
CA ALA A 117 -4.13 12.04 14.35
C ALA A 117 -3.61 11.00 15.35
N HIS A 118 -3.53 9.73 14.96
CA HIS A 118 -2.95 8.68 15.80
C HIS A 118 -1.48 8.94 16.17
N LYS A 119 -0.66 9.41 15.22
CA LYS A 119 0.74 9.77 15.49
C LYS A 119 0.87 10.98 16.43
N ARG A 120 -0.05 11.95 16.35
CA ARG A 120 -0.09 13.09 17.29
C ARG A 120 -0.53 12.65 18.68
N GLU A 121 -1.47 11.72 18.77
CA GLU A 121 -1.97 11.19 20.03
C GLU A 121 -0.92 10.32 20.74
N ASN A 122 -0.28 9.40 20.01
CA ASN A 122 0.81 8.58 20.50
C ASN A 122 1.75 8.26 19.34
N ALA A 123 2.92 8.90 19.31
CA ALA A 123 3.87 8.77 18.20
C ALA A 123 4.29 7.32 17.94
N LYS A 124 4.56 6.56 19.01
CA LYS A 124 5.02 5.17 18.92
C LYS A 124 3.90 4.24 18.42
N LEU A 125 2.76 4.24 19.09
CA LEU A 125 1.64 3.36 18.73
C LEU A 125 1.00 3.74 17.40
N GLY A 126 0.87 5.05 17.12
CA GLY A 126 0.33 5.55 15.87
C GLY A 126 1.20 5.20 14.66
N GLU A 127 2.52 5.28 14.78
CA GLU A 127 3.46 4.81 13.75
C GLU A 127 3.36 3.30 13.58
N ARG A 128 3.30 2.53 14.68
CA ARG A 128 3.16 1.07 14.63
C ARG A 128 1.86 0.63 13.95
N ALA A 129 0.72 1.21 14.33
CA ALA A 129 -0.57 0.98 13.69
C ALA A 129 -0.54 1.37 12.20
N THR A 130 0.15 2.47 11.86
CA THR A 130 0.31 2.90 10.46
C THR A 130 1.05 1.84 9.64
N ARG A 131 2.20 1.35 10.12
CA ARG A 131 3.00 0.32 9.43
C ARG A 131 2.27 -1.02 9.34
N PHE A 132 1.66 -1.47 10.43
CA PHE A 132 0.86 -2.69 10.45
C PHE A 132 -0.26 -2.66 9.40
N THR A 133 -0.96 -1.53 9.32
CA THR A 133 -2.07 -1.35 8.37
C THR A 133 -1.64 -0.80 7.01
N GLU A 134 -0.33 -0.64 6.74
CA GLU A 134 0.22 -0.16 5.47
C GLU A 134 0.21 -1.28 4.44
N GLY A 135 0.80 -2.45 4.75
CA GLY A 135 0.91 -3.55 3.78
C GLY A 135 -0.44 -4.22 3.52
N GLY A 136 -1.35 -4.27 4.50
CA GLY A 136 -2.69 -4.88 4.34
C GLY A 136 -2.59 -6.32 3.86
N TYR A 137 -1.57 -6.98 4.39
CA TYR A 137 -1.17 -8.32 4.01
C TYR A 137 -0.88 -8.50 2.50
N CYS A 138 -0.43 -7.44 1.83
CA CYS A 138 -0.07 -7.46 0.40
C CYS A 138 -1.24 -8.01 -0.47
N THR A 139 -2.47 -7.86 0.03
CA THR A 139 -3.65 -8.56 -0.49
C THR A 139 -3.99 -8.09 -1.90
N LEU A 140 -3.74 -6.81 -2.20
CA LEU A 140 -3.86 -6.28 -3.56
C LEU A 140 -2.94 -7.04 -4.52
N PHE A 141 -1.68 -7.19 -4.15
CA PHE A 141 -0.64 -7.73 -5.01
C PHE A 141 -0.81 -9.24 -5.20
N SER A 142 -1.03 -9.99 -4.11
CA SER A 142 -1.29 -11.44 -4.19
C SER A 142 -2.55 -11.79 -4.99
N GLU A 143 -3.61 -10.99 -4.88
CA GLU A 143 -4.82 -11.19 -5.70
C GLU A 143 -4.65 -10.70 -7.14
N GLY A 144 -3.84 -9.66 -7.37
CA GLY A 144 -3.50 -9.16 -8.69
C GLY A 144 -2.66 -10.16 -9.49
N MET A 145 -1.68 -10.82 -8.87
CA MET A 145 -0.86 -11.87 -9.50
C MET A 145 -1.70 -13.02 -10.08
N LYS A 146 -2.81 -13.36 -9.43
CA LYS A 146 -3.72 -14.43 -9.89
C LYS A 146 -4.40 -14.11 -11.23
N LEU A 147 -4.39 -12.85 -11.67
CA LEU A 147 -4.89 -12.46 -12.98
C LEU A 147 -4.05 -13.03 -14.13
N ALA A 148 -2.83 -13.53 -13.89
CA ALA A 148 -2.02 -14.22 -14.89
C ALA A 148 -2.76 -15.40 -15.55
N GLY A 149 -3.61 -16.11 -14.78
CA GLY A 149 -4.45 -17.19 -15.28
C GLY A 149 -5.74 -16.74 -16.00
N ARG A 150 -5.95 -15.43 -16.16
CA ARG A 150 -7.17 -14.82 -16.73
C ARG A 150 -6.85 -13.98 -17.97
N GLY A 151 -5.98 -14.49 -18.83
CA GLY A 151 -5.46 -13.78 -20.01
C GLY A 151 -6.42 -13.68 -21.20
N ASP A 152 -7.55 -14.39 -21.18
CA ASP A 152 -8.52 -14.42 -22.27
C ASP A 152 -9.68 -13.41 -22.05
N GLY A 153 -10.37 -13.08 -23.14
CA GLY A 153 -11.55 -12.21 -23.11
C GLY A 153 -11.24 -10.70 -23.06
N PRO A 154 -12.27 -9.87 -22.83
CA PRO A 154 -12.19 -8.41 -23.02
C PRO A 154 -11.20 -7.70 -22.08
N HIS A 155 -10.88 -8.30 -20.92
CA HIS A 155 -9.91 -7.76 -19.95
C HIS A 155 -8.55 -8.45 -20.01
N GLY A 156 -8.34 -9.42 -20.91
CA GLY A 156 -7.16 -10.29 -20.91
C GLY A 156 -5.83 -9.53 -20.95
N ARG A 157 -5.78 -8.45 -21.75
CA ARG A 157 -4.60 -7.57 -21.82
C ARG A 157 -4.33 -6.84 -20.51
N ALA A 158 -5.37 -6.26 -19.90
CA ALA A 158 -5.24 -5.58 -18.61
C ALA A 158 -4.82 -6.57 -17.50
N ASN A 159 -5.42 -7.75 -17.49
CA ASN A 159 -5.10 -8.80 -16.53
C ASN A 159 -3.61 -9.21 -16.54
N ARG A 160 -3.01 -9.37 -17.73
CA ARG A 160 -1.56 -9.66 -17.84
C ARG A 160 -0.70 -8.54 -17.27
N LEU A 161 -0.95 -7.30 -17.69
CA LEU A 161 -0.19 -6.13 -17.24
C LEU A 161 -0.28 -5.94 -15.71
N ILE A 162 -1.48 -6.09 -15.16
CA ILE A 162 -1.73 -5.98 -13.72
C ILE A 162 -1.05 -7.12 -12.96
N ALA A 163 -1.13 -8.36 -13.46
CA ALA A 163 -0.47 -9.49 -12.83
C ALA A 163 1.06 -9.32 -12.79
N GLU A 164 1.66 -8.86 -13.89
CA GLU A 164 3.09 -8.58 -13.98
C GLU A 164 3.50 -7.47 -13.01
N ALA A 165 2.75 -6.37 -12.94
CA ALA A 165 3.03 -5.28 -12.00
C ALA A 165 2.92 -5.75 -10.55
N CYS A 166 1.85 -6.48 -10.20
CA CYS A 166 1.67 -7.01 -8.85
C CYS A 166 2.74 -8.04 -8.48
N ALA A 167 3.21 -8.86 -9.42
CA ALA A 167 4.29 -9.82 -9.17
C ALA A 167 5.62 -9.14 -8.83
N LYS A 168 5.96 -8.03 -9.51
CA LYS A 168 7.18 -7.25 -9.22
C LYS A 168 7.18 -6.67 -7.81
N VAL A 169 6.00 -6.27 -7.33
CA VAL A 169 5.82 -5.54 -6.07
C VAL A 169 5.63 -6.48 -4.87
N TYR A 170 5.08 -7.68 -5.10
CA TYR A 170 4.65 -8.57 -4.01
C TYR A 170 5.76 -8.99 -3.06
N ASP A 171 6.96 -9.31 -3.57
CA ASP A 171 8.06 -9.81 -2.75
C ASP A 171 8.59 -8.75 -1.77
N ASP A 172 8.74 -7.51 -2.25
CA ASP A 172 9.20 -6.36 -1.45
C ASP A 172 8.15 -5.96 -0.41
N GLU A 173 6.88 -5.90 -0.83
CA GLU A 173 5.76 -5.57 0.04
C GLU A 173 5.53 -6.58 1.15
N PHE A 174 5.82 -7.86 0.88
CA PHE A 174 5.77 -8.89 1.93
C PHE A 174 6.83 -8.61 3.00
N GLY A 175 8.02 -8.15 2.61
CA GLY A 175 9.06 -7.68 3.53
C GLY A 175 8.64 -6.44 4.31
N HIS A 176 8.03 -5.44 3.66
CA HIS A 176 7.51 -4.23 4.32
C HIS A 176 6.46 -4.57 5.38
N MET A 177 5.55 -5.49 5.06
CA MET A 177 4.55 -6.00 5.98
C MET A 177 5.19 -6.66 7.21
N LEU A 178 6.20 -7.51 7.02
CA LEU A 178 6.92 -8.14 8.12
C LEU A 178 7.64 -7.11 8.99
N LYS A 179 8.31 -6.09 8.41
CA LYS A 179 8.92 -4.99 9.17
C LYS A 179 7.90 -4.25 10.06
N GLY A 180 6.61 -4.25 9.69
CA GLY A 180 5.53 -3.70 10.51
C GLY A 180 5.15 -4.55 11.73
N ILE A 181 5.30 -5.88 11.64
CA ILE A 181 4.88 -6.86 12.65
C ILE A 181 6.03 -7.30 13.55
N VAL A 182 7.21 -7.52 12.98
CA VAL A 182 8.39 -8.05 13.68
C VAL A 182 8.80 -7.12 14.82
N GLY A 183 9.11 -7.74 15.96
CA GLY A 183 9.58 -7.04 17.15
C GLY A 183 8.47 -6.53 18.09
N LEU A 184 7.19 -6.63 17.71
CA LEU A 184 6.06 -6.21 18.54
C LEU A 184 6.06 -6.86 19.92
N ASP A 185 6.33 -8.17 20.00
CA ASP A 185 6.38 -8.91 21.27
C ASP A 185 7.53 -8.46 22.19
N ALA A 186 8.60 -7.91 21.62
CA ALA A 186 9.77 -7.43 22.34
C ALA A 186 9.64 -5.97 22.82
N GLU A 187 8.57 -5.26 22.44
CA GLU A 187 8.37 -3.85 22.79
C GLU A 187 7.94 -3.62 24.24
N GLY A 188 7.58 -4.69 24.96
CA GLY A 188 7.15 -4.60 26.36
C GLY A 188 5.83 -3.84 26.55
N LEU A 189 4.94 -3.83 25.56
CA LEU A 189 3.66 -3.12 25.62
C LEU A 189 2.78 -3.65 26.76
N GLY A 190 2.28 -2.74 27.59
CA GLY A 190 1.29 -3.06 28.61
C GLY A 190 -0.09 -3.35 28.01
N ALA A 191 -1.00 -3.93 28.80
CA ALA A 191 -2.34 -4.30 28.34
C ALA A 191 -3.13 -3.11 27.75
N ALA A 192 -2.99 -1.91 28.33
CA ALA A 192 -3.65 -0.70 27.82
C ALA A 192 -3.06 -0.22 26.49
N GLU A 193 -1.75 -0.38 26.28
CA GLU A 193 -1.09 -0.03 25.02
C GLU A 193 -1.48 -1.00 23.91
N TRP A 194 -1.58 -2.30 24.23
CA TRP A 194 -2.10 -3.31 23.32
C TRP A 194 -3.52 -3.00 22.87
N HIS A 195 -4.41 -2.69 23.82
CA HIS A 195 -5.78 -2.31 23.51
C HIS A 195 -5.82 -1.06 22.62
N ARG A 196 -5.00 -0.04 22.92
CA ARG A 196 -4.97 1.17 22.09
C ARG A 196 -4.42 0.90 20.69
N LEU A 197 -3.38 0.08 20.57
CA LEU A 197 -2.83 -0.33 19.27
C LEU A 197 -3.86 -1.08 18.43
N GLU A 198 -4.64 -1.95 19.05
CA GLU A 198 -5.75 -2.66 18.41
C GLU A 198 -6.82 -1.68 17.89
N GLU A 199 -7.30 -0.77 18.72
CA GLU A 199 -8.27 0.26 18.32
C GLU A 199 -7.78 1.09 17.14
N MET A 200 -6.56 1.64 17.23
CA MET A 200 -5.94 2.43 16.15
C MET A 200 -5.84 1.62 14.85
N SER A 201 -5.52 0.34 14.96
CA SER A 201 -5.41 -0.56 13.81
C SER A 201 -6.78 -0.84 13.18
N LEU A 202 -7.82 -1.09 13.98
CA LEU A 202 -9.19 -1.33 13.50
C LEU A 202 -9.78 -0.09 12.81
N GLU A 203 -9.57 1.09 13.38
CA GLU A 203 -9.99 2.36 12.79
C GLU A 203 -9.31 2.60 11.43
N GLN A 204 -7.99 2.42 11.37
CA GLN A 204 -7.22 2.57 10.13
C GLN A 204 -7.60 1.53 9.07
N LEU A 205 -7.81 0.26 9.44
CA LEU A 205 -8.24 -0.79 8.52
C LEU A 205 -9.64 -0.49 7.97
N SER A 206 -10.55 0.01 8.79
CA SER A 206 -11.91 0.41 8.38
C SER A 206 -11.86 1.56 7.37
N ALA A 207 -11.08 2.61 7.65
CA ALA A 207 -10.84 3.70 6.71
C ALA A 207 -10.18 3.21 5.42
N ARG A 208 -9.27 2.23 5.52
CA ARG A 208 -8.60 1.61 4.37
C ARG A 208 -9.55 0.84 3.46
N ILE A 209 -10.54 0.12 4.01
CA ILE A 209 -11.58 -0.55 3.20
C ILE A 209 -12.33 0.49 2.35
N SER A 210 -12.75 1.60 2.96
CA SER A 210 -13.42 2.69 2.25
C SER A 210 -12.54 3.32 1.18
N MET A 211 -11.29 3.62 1.52
CA MET A 211 -10.29 4.15 0.60
C MET A 211 -10.07 3.23 -0.61
N ARG A 212 -9.86 1.93 -0.38
CA ARG A 212 -9.65 0.97 -1.47
C ARG A 212 -10.92 0.76 -2.28
N ASN A 213 -12.10 0.80 -1.67
CA ASN A 213 -13.36 0.73 -2.42
C ASN A 213 -13.48 1.91 -3.38
N ALA A 214 -13.18 3.13 -2.93
CA ALA A 214 -13.18 4.33 -3.76
C ALA A 214 -12.10 4.29 -4.86
N GLN A 215 -10.92 3.75 -4.54
CA GLN A 215 -9.83 3.57 -5.49
C GLN A 215 -10.27 2.74 -6.71
N PHE A 216 -11.06 1.69 -6.46
CA PHE A 216 -11.55 0.76 -7.48
C PHE A 216 -12.93 1.12 -8.05
N SER A 217 -13.39 2.36 -7.88
CA SER A 217 -14.70 2.84 -8.39
C SER A 217 -15.92 2.21 -7.71
N TYR A 218 -15.81 1.87 -6.43
CA TYR A 218 -16.89 1.36 -5.57
C TYR A 218 -17.52 0.02 -6.03
N PRO A 219 -16.73 -1.05 -6.22
CA PRO A 219 -17.23 -2.38 -6.58
C PRO A 219 -17.99 -3.07 -5.42
N LEU A 220 -17.84 -2.59 -4.18
CA LEU A 220 -18.63 -3.01 -3.03
C LEU A 220 -19.63 -1.93 -2.64
N GLN A 221 -20.92 -2.27 -2.57
CA GLN A 221 -22.01 -1.36 -2.20
C GLN A 221 -23.02 -2.04 -1.26
N GLY A 222 -23.86 -1.22 -0.61
CA GLY A 222 -24.93 -1.67 0.29
C GLY A 222 -24.45 -2.66 1.35
N GLY A 223 -25.27 -3.68 1.62
CA GLY A 223 -25.00 -4.67 2.67
C GLY A 223 -23.67 -5.42 2.52
N ARG A 224 -23.09 -5.52 1.32
CA ARG A 224 -21.76 -6.15 1.15
C ARG A 224 -20.64 -5.27 1.69
N LEU A 225 -20.73 -3.95 1.52
CA LEU A 225 -19.77 -3.00 2.10
C LEU A 225 -19.92 -2.94 3.62
N GLU A 226 -21.15 -2.89 4.14
CA GLU A 226 -21.44 -2.91 5.57
C GLU A 226 -20.86 -4.17 6.24
N ARG A 227 -21.04 -5.34 5.61
CA ARG A 227 -20.43 -6.59 6.07
C ARG A 227 -18.90 -6.56 6.04
N ALA A 228 -18.30 -5.92 5.04
CA ALA A 228 -16.84 -5.80 4.96
C ALA A 228 -16.30 -4.95 6.12
N LEU A 229 -16.94 -3.79 6.37
CA LEU A 229 -16.58 -2.88 7.47
C LEU A 229 -16.82 -3.50 8.84
N ALA A 230 -17.84 -4.34 8.99
CA ALA A 230 -18.12 -5.07 10.22
C ALA A 230 -17.28 -6.35 10.41
N GLY A 231 -16.31 -6.63 9.53
CA GLY A 231 -15.47 -7.84 9.61
C GLY A 231 -16.24 -9.15 9.36
N ARG A 232 -17.42 -9.10 8.73
CA ARG A 232 -18.32 -10.25 8.49
C ARG A 232 -18.13 -10.91 7.12
N LEU A 233 -17.00 -10.64 6.46
CA LEU A 233 -16.57 -11.34 5.25
C LEU A 233 -15.42 -12.27 5.62
N ALA A 234 -15.36 -13.44 4.98
CA ALA A 234 -14.22 -14.34 5.14
C ALA A 234 -12.93 -13.60 4.72
N PRO A 235 -11.91 -13.52 5.60
CA PRO A 235 -10.64 -12.91 5.25
C PRO A 235 -9.87 -13.81 4.27
N LEU A 236 -8.85 -13.25 3.62
CA LEU A 236 -7.85 -14.08 2.97
C LEU A 236 -6.95 -14.67 4.05
N ALA A 237 -6.59 -15.95 3.89
CA ALA A 237 -5.67 -16.61 4.79
C ALA A 237 -4.28 -15.97 4.69
N PHE A 238 -3.67 -15.75 5.86
CA PHE A 238 -2.28 -15.32 5.97
C PHE A 238 -1.35 -16.51 5.66
N ASP A 239 -0.27 -16.25 4.95
CA ASP A 239 0.74 -17.21 4.50
C ASP A 239 1.85 -17.25 5.56
N TYR A 240 1.55 -17.97 6.63
CA TYR A 240 2.47 -18.13 7.76
C TYR A 240 3.75 -18.84 7.36
N ALA A 241 3.69 -19.78 6.42
CA ALA A 241 4.87 -20.50 5.95
C ALA A 241 5.88 -19.54 5.28
N ARG A 242 5.40 -18.69 4.37
CA ARG A 242 6.26 -17.68 3.73
C ARG A 242 6.78 -16.63 4.73
N ALA A 243 5.99 -16.28 5.73
CA ALA A 243 6.44 -15.40 6.81
C ALA A 243 7.60 -16.04 7.59
N GLU A 244 7.49 -17.32 7.97
CA GLU A 244 8.55 -18.06 8.65
C GLU A 244 9.83 -18.13 7.79
N GLU A 245 9.70 -18.44 6.50
CA GLU A 245 10.84 -18.48 5.57
C GLU A 245 11.58 -17.13 5.48
N LYS A 246 10.83 -16.03 5.38
CA LYS A 246 11.40 -14.68 5.29
C LYS A 246 12.02 -14.20 6.60
N LEU A 247 11.55 -14.69 7.75
CA LEU A 247 12.13 -14.36 9.06
C LEU A 247 13.37 -15.21 9.39
N ALA A 248 13.54 -16.35 8.72
CA ALA A 248 14.70 -17.22 8.87
C ALA A 248 15.88 -16.86 7.95
N ALA A 249 15.63 -16.04 6.92
CA ALA A 249 16.61 -15.58 5.93
C ALA A 249 17.35 -14.32 6.37
#